data_AF-A0A225WRY7-F1
#
_entry.id   AF-A0A225WRY7-F1
#
_cell.length_a   1.000
_cell.length_b   1.000
_cell.length_c   1.000
_cell.angle_alpha   90.00
_cell.angle_beta   90.00
_cell.angle_gamma   90.00
#
_symmetry.space_group_name_H-M   'P 1'
#
loop_
_entity.id
_entity.type
_entity.pdbx_description
1 polymer ?
#
loop_
_entity_poly.entity_id
_entity_poly.type
_entity_poly.pdbx_seq_one_letter_code
_entity_poly.pdbx_strand_id
1 'polypeptide(L)'
;MRCDNCNGIGHRAENCLADLICENCHHTEHPAQLSKTLPCKKCGKIHDGRCEDWDLLESIVRLAGQGLVKDLPPPMLNRLLAIKADPGDESLKH
;
A
#
# COMPACT_ATOMS: atom_id res chain seq x y z
N MET A 1 1.09 16.31 -30.25
CA MET A 1 0.02 16.63 -29.29
C MET A 1 0.54 16.37 -27.88
N ARG A 2 0.37 17.33 -26.98
CA ARG A 2 0.73 17.24 -25.57
C ARG A 2 -0.54 17.18 -24.74
N CYS A 3 -0.55 16.39 -23.68
CA CYS A 3 -1.67 16.23 -22.77
C CYS A 3 -1.58 17.24 -21.63
N ASP A 4 -2.65 17.97 -21.35
CA ASP A 4 -2.66 18.99 -20.29
C ASP A 4 -2.76 18.39 -18.88
N ASN A 5 -3.24 17.14 -18.74
CA ASN A 5 -3.41 16.48 -17.43
C ASN A 5 -2.09 15.92 -16.88
N CYS A 6 -1.26 15.31 -17.73
CA CYS A 6 -0.02 14.65 -17.30
C CYS A 6 1.24 15.23 -17.95
N ASN A 7 1.08 16.26 -18.80
CA ASN A 7 2.15 16.90 -19.54
C ASN A 7 2.88 15.99 -20.56
N GLY A 8 2.41 14.74 -20.74
CA GLY A 8 2.96 13.75 -21.66
C GLY A 8 2.61 14.00 -23.12
N ILE A 9 3.29 13.31 -24.04
CA ILE A 9 3.13 13.46 -25.50
C ILE A 9 2.41 12.24 -26.07
N GLY A 10 1.61 12.41 -27.13
CA GLY A 10 1.08 11.30 -27.93
C GLY A 10 -0.36 10.87 -27.61
N HIS A 11 -1.05 11.56 -26.70
CA HIS A 11 -2.46 11.33 -26.40
C HIS A 11 -3.20 12.64 -26.08
N ARG A 12 -4.54 12.61 -26.19
CA ARG A 12 -5.45 13.69 -25.76
C ARG A 12 -5.74 13.58 -24.27
N ALA A 13 -6.13 14.69 -23.62
CA ALA A 13 -6.52 14.71 -22.21
C ALA A 13 -7.63 13.69 -21.87
N GLU A 14 -8.60 13.51 -22.77
CA GLU A 14 -9.68 12.51 -22.65
C GLU A 14 -9.19 11.04 -22.59
N ASN A 15 -7.98 10.76 -23.10
CA ASN A 15 -7.34 9.44 -23.10
C ASN A 15 -6.19 9.35 -22.07
N CYS A 16 -6.07 10.34 -21.18
CA CYS A 16 -5.02 10.36 -20.18
C CYS A 16 -5.31 9.36 -19.06
N LEU A 17 -4.31 8.59 -18.66
CA LEU A 17 -4.43 7.58 -17.59
C LEU A 17 -3.72 7.98 -16.30
N ALA A 18 -3.22 9.22 -16.20
CA ALA A 18 -2.40 9.63 -15.07
C ALA A 18 -3.14 9.53 -13.73
N ASP A 19 -4.44 9.82 -13.71
CA ASP A 19 -5.27 9.70 -12.51
C ASP A 19 -6.00 8.34 -12.41
N LEU A 20 -5.82 7.47 -13.40
CA LEU A 20 -6.45 6.15 -13.39
C LEU A 20 -5.73 5.26 -12.38
N ILE A 21 -6.43 4.91 -11.30
CA ILE A 21 -5.95 3.97 -10.28
C ILE A 21 -6.30 2.55 -10.73
N CYS A 22 -5.29 1.69 -10.80
CA CYS A 22 -5.43 0.28 -11.11
C CYS A 22 -6.12 -0.47 -9.96
N GLU A 23 -7.24 -1.14 -10.20
CA GLU A 23 -7.96 -1.92 -9.16
C GLU A 23 -7.17 -3.13 -8.65
N ASN A 24 -6.19 -3.62 -9.41
CA ASN A 24 -5.40 -4.79 -9.02
C ASN A 24 -4.25 -4.43 -8.06
N CYS A 25 -3.50 -3.35 -8.37
CA CYS A 25 -2.30 -2.98 -7.61
C CYS A 25 -2.37 -1.60 -6.95
N HIS A 26 -3.45 -0.86 -7.14
CA HIS A 26 -3.69 0.47 -6.57
C HIS A 26 -2.65 1.55 -6.94
N HIS A 27 -1.80 1.30 -7.95
CA HIS A 27 -0.95 2.30 -8.58
C HIS A 27 -1.67 3.02 -9.71
N THR A 28 -1.19 4.21 -10.06
CA THR A 28 -1.73 5.02 -11.16
C THR A 28 -1.20 4.57 -12.53
N GLU A 29 -1.64 5.25 -13.59
CA GLU A 29 -1.09 5.20 -14.96
C GLU A 29 -1.50 4.01 -15.83
N HIS A 30 -2.23 3.02 -15.30
CA HIS A 30 -2.67 1.87 -16.09
C HIS A 30 -4.02 1.27 -15.64
N PRO A 31 -4.81 0.71 -16.57
CA PRO A 31 -6.00 -0.06 -16.22
C PRO A 31 -5.65 -1.42 -15.63
N ALA A 32 -6.57 -2.00 -14.84
CA ALA A 32 -6.42 -3.32 -14.22
C ALA A 32 -6.06 -4.43 -15.23
N GLN A 33 -6.63 -4.39 -16.44
CA GLN A 33 -6.37 -5.34 -17.52
C GLN A 33 -4.91 -5.35 -18.01
N LEU A 34 -4.16 -4.26 -17.80
CA LEU A 34 -2.75 -4.13 -18.17
C LEU A 34 -1.80 -4.25 -16.98
N SER A 35 -2.33 -4.52 -15.78
CA SER A 35 -1.50 -4.68 -14.59
C SER A 35 -0.57 -5.88 -14.75
N LYS A 36 0.73 -5.62 -14.57
CA LYS A 36 1.78 -6.64 -14.56
C LYS A 36 2.17 -7.04 -13.14
N THR A 37 1.49 -6.50 -12.13
CA THR A 37 1.77 -6.79 -10.73
C THR A 37 1.39 -8.24 -10.47
N LEU A 38 2.38 -9.03 -10.06
CA LEU A 38 2.17 -10.41 -9.70
C LEU A 38 1.70 -10.50 -8.24
N PRO A 39 0.81 -11.45 -7.92
CA PRO A 39 0.43 -11.70 -6.53
C PRO A 39 1.64 -12.19 -5.73
N CYS A 40 1.63 -11.91 -4.43
CA CYS A 40 2.60 -12.42 -3.48
C CYS A 40 2.62 -13.95 -3.50
N LYS A 41 3.80 -14.56 -3.65
CA LYS A 41 3.94 -16.03 -3.70
C LYS A 41 3.53 -16.73 -2.42
N LYS A 42 3.54 -16.02 -1.28
CA LYS A 42 3.21 -16.60 0.04
C LYS A 42 1.71 -16.68 0.28
N CYS A 43 0.96 -15.63 -0.05
CA CYS A 43 -0.45 -15.50 0.30
C CYS A 43 -1.39 -15.34 -0.90
N GLY A 44 -0.87 -15.17 -2.12
CA GLY A 44 -1.66 -15.01 -3.34
C GLY A 44 -2.33 -13.64 -3.53
N LYS A 45 -2.18 -12.70 -2.59
CA LYS A 45 -2.74 -11.34 -2.68
C LYS A 45 -1.75 -10.37 -3.33
N ILE A 46 -2.25 -9.31 -3.97
CA ILE A 46 -1.43 -8.19 -4.43
C ILE A 46 -1.28 -7.20 -3.29
N HIS A 47 -0.04 -6.93 -2.89
CA HIS A 47 0.30 -5.93 -1.90
C HIS A 47 1.77 -5.50 -2.06
N ASP A 48 2.10 -4.33 -1.55
CA ASP A 48 3.48 -3.85 -1.48
C ASP A 48 4.16 -4.32 -0.19
N GLY A 49 5.50 -4.40 -0.22
CA GLY A 49 6.31 -4.76 0.95
C GLY A 49 6.26 -6.25 1.33
N ARG A 50 6.70 -6.55 2.56
CA ARG A 50 6.72 -7.94 3.07
C ARG A 50 5.32 -8.43 3.37
N CYS A 51 5.08 -9.71 3.12
CA CYS A 51 3.77 -10.34 3.35
C CYS A 51 3.35 -10.27 4.82
N GLU A 52 4.30 -10.35 5.75
CA GLU A 52 4.07 -10.27 7.18
C GLU A 52 3.60 -8.88 7.62
N ASP A 53 4.17 -7.82 7.03
CA ASP A 53 3.78 -6.45 7.32
C ASP A 53 2.37 -6.16 6.80
N TRP A 54 2.04 -6.72 5.63
CA TRP A 54 0.70 -6.63 5.05
C TRP A 54 -0.36 -7.37 5.87
N ASP A 55 -0.05 -8.60 6.32
CA ASP A 55 -0.94 -9.40 7.16
C ASP A 55 -1.24 -8.73 8.52
N LEU A 56 -0.22 -8.10 9.11
CA LEU A 56 -0.38 -7.27 10.30
C LEU A 56 -1.29 -6.05 10.01
N LEU A 57 -1.08 -5.36 8.89
CA LEU A 57 -1.90 -4.21 8.51
C LEU A 57 -3.36 -4.61 8.30
N GLU A 58 -3.62 -5.70 7.59
CA GLU A 58 -4.97 -6.25 7.36
C GLU A 58 -5.65 -6.59 8.69
N SER A 59 -4.90 -7.18 9.63
CA SER A 59 -5.38 -7.46 10.99
C SER A 59 -5.76 -6.19 11.75
N ILE A 60 -4.96 -5.12 11.66
CA ILE A 60 -5.26 -3.83 12.30
C ILE A 60 -6.51 -3.19 11.67
N VAL A 61 -6.62 -3.18 10.34
CA VAL A 61 -7.80 -2.66 9.63
C VAL A 61 -9.06 -3.39 10.05
N ARG A 62 -9.00 -4.73 10.16
CA ARG A 62 -10.13 -5.55 10.63
C ARG A 62 -10.54 -5.18 12.06
N LEU A 63 -9.58 -5.04 12.98
CA LEU A 63 -9.84 -4.61 14.36
C LEU A 63 -10.43 -3.20 14.40
N ALA A 64 -9.96 -2.29 13.55
CA ALA A 64 -10.50 -0.93 13.46
C ALA A 64 -11.95 -0.91 12.95
N GLY A 65 -12.26 -1.76 11.97
CA GLY A 65 -13.64 -1.97 11.49
C GLY A 65 -14.57 -2.51 12.58
N GLN A 66 -14.04 -3.28 13.53
CA GLN A 66 -14.78 -3.78 14.69
C GLN A 66 -14.90 -2.77 15.84
N GLY A 67 -14.35 -1.55 15.70
CA GLY A 67 -14.35 -0.53 16.76
C GLY A 67 -13.27 -0.72 17.83
N LEU A 68 -12.65 -1.91 17.90
CA LEU A 68 -11.68 -2.28 18.92
C LEU A 68 -10.41 -1.43 18.94
N VAL A 69 -10.05 -0.79 17.82
CA VAL A 69 -8.91 0.14 17.76
C VAL A 69 -9.29 1.53 18.28
N LYS A 70 -10.55 1.94 18.15
CA LYS A 70 -11.04 3.26 18.60
C LYS A 70 -11.24 3.30 20.11
N ASP A 71 -11.58 2.16 20.69
CA ASP A 71 -11.75 1.99 22.14
C ASP A 71 -10.41 1.72 22.85
N LEU A 72 -9.31 1.61 22.10
CA LEU A 72 -7.98 1.41 22.68
C LEU A 72 -7.53 2.71 23.37
N PRO A 73 -7.14 2.67 24.65
CA PRO A 73 -6.55 3.83 25.31
C PRO A 73 -5.34 4.34 24.51
N PRO A 74 -5.15 5.66 24.36
CA PRO A 74 -4.02 6.24 23.62
C PRO A 74 -2.64 5.65 23.96
N PRO A 75 -2.32 5.30 25.22
CA PRO A 75 -1.05 4.65 25.56
C PRO A 75 -0.85 3.28 24.90
N MET A 76 -1.93 2.51 24.72
CA MET A 76 -1.89 1.20 24.06
C MET A 76 -1.76 1.36 22.55
N LEU A 77 -2.44 2.35 21.97
CA LEU A 77 -2.32 2.67 20.55
C LEU A 77 -0.90 3.13 20.21
N ASN A 78 -0.31 3.99 21.03
CA ASN A 78 1.07 4.46 20.87
C ASN A 78 2.08 3.31 20.96
N ARG A 79 1.86 2.32 21.84
CA ARG A 79 2.69 1.10 21.91
C ARG A 79 2.59 0.25 20.64
N LEU A 80 1.38 0.07 20.10
CA LEU A 80 1.17 -0.67 18.84
C LEU A 80 1.91 0.00 17.67
N LEU A 81 1.85 1.33 17.62
CA LEU A 81 2.54 2.13 16.59
C LEU A 81 4.07 2.14 16.77
N ALA A 82 4.57 2.09 18.02
CA ALA A 82 6.01 2.08 18.31
C ALA A 82 6.71 0.77 17.91
N ILE A 83 6.00 -0.37 17.87
CA ILE A 83 6.57 -1.66 17.41
C ILE A 83 7.03 -1.59 15.94
N LYS A 84 6.46 -0.70 15.12
CA LYS A 84 6.91 -0.47 13.73
C LYS A 84 8.24 0.27 13.61
N ALA A 85 8.75 0.89 14.69
CA ALA A 85 9.89 1.79 14.65
C ALA A 85 11.21 1.17 15.16
N ASP A 86 11.26 -0.15 15.40
CA ASP A 86 12.50 -0.85 15.73
C ASP A 86 13.04 -1.59 14.49
N PRO A 87 13.84 -0.92 13.62
CA PRO A 87 14.77 -1.65 12.79
C PRO A 87 15.86 -2.15 13.74
N GLY A 88 15.91 -3.47 13.95
CA GLY A 88 16.89 -4.09 14.83
C GLY A 88 18.27 -3.46 14.69
N ASP A 89 18.75 -2.95 15.82
CA ASP A 89 20.06 -2.38 16.08
C ASP A 89 21.19 -3.13 15.33
N GLU A 90 21.94 -2.37 14.51
CA GLU A 90 23.29 -2.71 14.10
C GLU A 90 24.19 -2.87 15.33
N SER A 91 24.22 -4.07 15.91
CA SER A 91 25.34 -4.48 16.76
C SER A 91 25.51 -5.99 16.82
N LEU A 92 26.29 -6.50 15.87
CA LEU A 92 27.27 -7.54 16.18
C LEU A 92 28.55 -7.22 15.41
N LYS A 93 29.42 -6.47 16.10
CA LYS A 93 30.85 -6.47 15.86
C LYS A 93 31.37 -7.90 15.97
N HIS A 94 32.14 -8.37 14.99
CA HIS A 94 33.40 -9.08 15.20
C HIS A 94 34.23 -9.10 13.93
#